data_AF-J9EIL3-F1
#
_entry.id   AF-J9EIL3-F1
#
_cell.length_a   1.000
_cell.length_b   1.000
_cell.length_c   1.000
_cell.angle_alpha   90.00
_cell.angle_beta   90.00
_cell.angle_gamma   90.00
#
_symmetry.space_group_name_H-M   'P 1'
#
loop_
_entity.id
_entity.type
_entity.pdbx_description
1 polymer ?
#
loop_
_entity_poly.entity_id
_entity_poly.type
_entity_poly.pdbx_seq_one_letter_code
_entity_poly.pdbx_strand_id
1 'polypeptide(L)'
;MIELQGTLESAGILAGQRIGSLKWENKKALLHIGHHIMEGKEVKLQNPLIVLARDAENQGIAQITAVIRKKVQFRARPMPV
;
A
#
# COMPACT_ATOMS: atom_id res chain seq x y z
N MET A 1 3.17 -4.96 -0.08
CA MET A 1 1.98 -4.25 0.45
C MET A 1 2.41 -2.89 0.96
N ILE A 2 1.61 -1.86 0.68
CA ILE A 2 1.77 -0.50 1.23
C ILE A 2 0.64 -0.30 2.24
N GLU A 3 0.95 0.22 3.43
CA GLU A 3 -0.02 0.49 4.49
C GLU A 3 0.11 1.95 4.95
N LEU A 4 -1.02 2.66 4.94
CA LEU A 4 -1.13 4.06 5.34
C LEU A 4 -1.99 4.16 6.61
N GLN A 5 -1.56 4.95 7.60
CA GLN A 5 -2.41 5.34 8.72
C GLN A 5 -3.18 6.61 8.35
N GLY A 6 -4.43 6.45 7.92
CA GLY A 6 -5.31 7.54 7.49
C GLY A 6 -6.16 7.11 6.31
N THR A 7 -6.78 8.09 5.64
CA THR A 7 -7.64 7.88 4.47
C THR A 7 -6.99 8.50 3.24
N LEU A 8 -7.04 7.79 2.11
CA LEU A 8 -6.71 8.36 0.82
C LEU A 8 -7.97 8.99 0.23
N GLU A 9 -8.02 10.32 0.22
CA GLU A 9 -9.14 11.07 -0.35
C GLU A 9 -8.91 11.37 -1.83
N SER A 10 -9.97 11.22 -2.63
CA SER A 10 -9.96 11.51 -4.06
C SER A 10 -11.32 12.03 -4.49
N ALA A 11 -11.34 13.02 -5.38
CA ALA A 11 -12.57 13.53 -6.00
C ALA A 11 -13.14 12.56 -7.06
N GLY A 12 -12.41 11.51 -7.44
CA GLY A 12 -12.82 10.55 -8.47
C GLY A 12 -12.22 9.16 -8.31
N ILE A 13 -12.45 8.31 -9.30
CA ILE A 13 -12.00 6.92 -9.32
C ILE A 13 -10.48 6.87 -9.50
N LEU A 14 -9.79 6.17 -8.59
CA LEU A 14 -8.34 6.02 -8.62
C LEU A 14 -7.84 4.82 -9.43
N ALA A 15 -8.74 3.92 -9.86
CA ALA A 15 -8.38 2.74 -10.62
C ALA A 15 -7.66 3.12 -11.93
N GLY A 16 -6.48 2.55 -12.15
CA GLY A 16 -5.63 2.85 -13.31
C GLY A 16 -4.91 4.22 -13.27
N GLN A 17 -5.13 5.02 -12.23
CA GLN A 17 -4.51 6.34 -12.12
C GLN A 17 -3.20 6.31 -11.35
N ARG A 18 -2.25 7.15 -11.77
CA ARG A 18 -1.02 7.39 -11.01
C ARG A 18 -1.30 8.40 -9.90
N ILE A 19 -1.33 7.93 -8.66
CA ILE A 19 -1.64 8.76 -7.48
C ILE A 19 -0.42 9.35 -6.78
N GLY A 20 0.79 8.92 -7.15
CA GLY A 20 2.00 9.33 -6.43
C GLY A 20 3.26 8.61 -6.91
N SER A 21 4.33 8.75 -6.14
CA SER A 21 5.60 8.05 -6.34
C SER A 21 6.14 7.50 -5.01
N LEU A 22 6.79 6.34 -5.09
CA LEU A 22 7.48 5.71 -3.96
C LEU A 22 8.97 5.65 -4.28
N LYS A 23 9.80 6.19 -3.39
CA LYS A 23 11.28 6.17 -3.48
C LYS A 23 11.88 5.55 -2.23
N TRP A 24 13.00 4.84 -2.38
CA TRP A 24 13.81 4.39 -1.26
C TRP A 24 15.06 5.25 -1.12
N GLU A 25 15.28 5.79 0.08
CA GLU A 25 16.47 6.55 0.42
C GLU A 25 16.93 6.16 1.82
N ASN A 26 18.21 5.80 2.01
CA ASN A 26 18.77 5.53 3.33
C ASN A 26 17.92 4.56 4.19
N LYS A 27 17.40 3.48 3.59
CA LYS A 27 16.49 2.49 4.21
C LYS A 27 15.11 3.02 4.63
N LYS A 28 14.74 4.22 4.21
CA LYS A 28 13.44 4.87 4.43
C LYS A 28 12.66 4.96 3.13
N ALA A 29 11.37 4.69 3.19
CA ALA A 29 10.46 4.80 2.06
C ALA A 29 9.89 6.20 2.08
N LEU A 30 10.03 6.94 0.99
CA LEU A 30 9.42 8.23 0.79
C LEU A 30 8.27 8.06 -0.18
N LEU A 31 7.04 8.25 0.32
CA LEU A 31 5.83 8.22 -0.48
C LEU A 31 5.34 9.63 -0.70
N HIS A 32 5.31 10.04 -1.96
CA HIS A 32 4.81 11.34 -2.39
C HIS A 32 3.44 11.16 -3.04
N ILE A 33 2.40 11.78 -2.47
CA ILE A 33 1.02 11.75 -2.96
C ILE A 33 0.47 13.17 -2.91
N GLY A 34 0.03 13.72 -4.04
CA GLY A 34 -0.44 15.10 -4.13
C GLY A 34 0.62 16.09 -3.65
N HIS A 35 0.31 16.90 -2.64
CA HIS A 35 1.22 17.86 -2.00
C HIS A 35 1.86 17.34 -0.70
N HIS A 36 1.83 16.02 -0.49
CA HIS A 36 2.27 15.41 0.75
C HIS A 36 3.43 14.43 0.53
N ILE A 37 4.40 14.47 1.44
CA ILE A 37 5.46 13.47 1.58
C ILE A 37 5.28 12.75 2.92
N MET A 38 5.32 11.43 2.88
CA MET A 38 5.31 10.58 4.07
C MET A 38 6.56 9.71 4.09
N GLU A 39 7.22 9.67 5.25
CA GLU A 39 8.27 8.71 5.52
C GLU A 39 7.68 7.42 6.08
N GLY A 40 8.09 6.29 5.51
CA GLY A 40 7.71 4.96 5.92
C GLY A 40 8.91 4.04 6.06
N LYS A 41 8.64 2.82 6.53
CA LYS A 41 9.66 1.80 6.73
C LYS A 41 9.15 0.43 6.32
N GLU A 42 10.08 -0.44 5.90
CA GLU A 42 9.78 -1.85 5.73
C GLU A 42 9.60 -2.52 7.09
N VAL A 43 8.55 -3.31 7.23
CA VAL A 43 8.25 -4.09 8.44
C VAL A 43 7.96 -5.53 8.03
N LYS A 44 8.67 -6.48 8.66
CA LYS A 44 8.35 -7.91 8.56
C LYS A 44 7.06 -8.19 9.33
N LEU A 45 6.12 -8.89 8.71
CA LEU A 45 4.89 -9.30 9.37
C LEU A 45 5.20 -10.46 10.32
N GLN A 46 4.66 -10.39 11.56
CA GLN A 46 4.71 -11.52 12.49
C GLN A 46 3.93 -12.71 11.92
N ASN A 47 2.74 -12.43 11.36
CA ASN A 47 1.89 -13.40 10.69
C ASN A 47 1.78 -13.02 9.19
N PRO A 48 2.38 -13.80 8.27
CA PRO A 48 2.22 -13.57 6.84
C PRO A 48 0.75 -13.63 6.40
N LEU A 49 0.40 -12.83 5.39
CA LEU A 49 -0.95 -12.78 4.84
C LEU A 49 -1.01 -13.51 3.50
N ILE A 50 -2.07 -14.27 3.27
CA ILE A 50 -2.37 -14.86 1.97
C ILE A 50 -3.30 -13.90 1.22
N VAL A 51 -2.98 -13.62 -0.04
CA VAL A 51 -3.87 -12.91 -0.95
C VAL A 51 -4.68 -13.93 -1.72
N LEU A 52 -6.00 -13.83 -1.61
CA LEU A 52 -6.95 -14.67 -2.31
C LEU A 52 -7.65 -13.84 -3.39
N ALA A 53 -7.59 -14.28 -4.64
CA ALA A 53 -8.46 -13.78 -5.70
C ALA A 53 -9.72 -14.65 -5.75
N ARG A 54 -10.89 -14.02 -5.62
CA ARG A 54 -12.16 -14.69 -5.87
C ARG A 54 -12.49 -14.55 -7.34
N ASP A 55 -12.84 -15.66 -7.96
CA ASP A 55 -13.46 -15.63 -9.27
C ASP A 55 -14.91 -15.14 -9.11
N ALA A 56 -15.28 -14.10 -9.84
CA ALA A 56 -16.64 -13.54 -9.79
C ALA A 56 -17.67 -14.53 -10.36
N GLU A 57 -17.25 -15.44 -11.24
CA GLU A 57 -18.11 -16.44 -11.88
C GLU A 57 -18.20 -17.73 -11.06
N ASN A 58 -17.12 -18.07 -10.34
CA ASN A 58 -17.01 -19.29 -9.55
C ASN A 58 -17.08 -18.99 -8.05
N GLN A 59 -18.30 -18.81 -7.54
CA GLN A 59 -18.62 -18.36 -6.17
C GLN A 59 -18.04 -19.22 -5.01
N GLY A 60 -17.33 -20.32 -5.30
CA GLY A 60 -16.71 -21.19 -4.30
C GLY A 60 -15.18 -21.34 -4.38
N ILE A 61 -14.52 -20.91 -5.47
CA ILE A 61 -13.08 -21.16 -5.65
C ILE A 61 -12.30 -19.85 -5.49
N ALA A 62 -11.57 -19.75 -4.37
CA ALA A 62 -10.60 -18.69 -4.16
C ALA A 62 -9.20 -19.19 -4.55
N GLN A 63 -8.53 -18.51 -5.48
CA GLN A 63 -7.16 -18.82 -5.86
C GLN A 63 -6.16 -18.03 -5.01
N ILE A 64 -5.14 -18.70 -4.52
CA ILE A 64 -4.02 -18.04 -3.83
C ILE A 64 -3.16 -17.34 -4.89
N THR A 65 -3.04 -16.01 -4.80
CA THR A 65 -2.27 -15.21 -5.77
C THR A 65 -0.94 -14.71 -5.22
N ALA A 66 -0.83 -14.53 -3.89
CA ALA A 66 0.41 -14.08 -3.27
C ALA A 66 0.48 -14.43 -1.78
N VAL A 67 1.71 -14.41 -1.25
CA VAL A 67 1.98 -14.45 0.20
C VAL A 67 2.75 -13.19 0.59
N ILE A 68 2.13 -12.33 1.39
CA ILE A 68 2.73 -11.09 1.89
C ILE A 68 3.47 -11.40 3.19
N ARG A 69 4.79 -11.27 3.18
CA ARG A 69 5.64 -11.45 4.37
C ARG A 69 6.16 -10.14 4.96
N LYS A 70 6.12 -9.07 4.18
CA LYS A 70 6.57 -7.73 4.55
C LYS A 70 5.62 -6.67 4.02
N LYS A 71 5.57 -5.54 4.71
CA LYS A 71 4.86 -4.33 4.27
C LYS A 71 5.75 -3.11 4.36
N VAL A 72 5.45 -2.10 3.55
CA VAL A 72 5.96 -0.74 3.75
C VAL A 72 4.88 0.03 4.49
N GLN A 73 5.20 0.47 5.70
CA GLN A 73 4.25 1.12 6.60
C GLN A 73 4.58 2.60 6.76
N PHE A 74 3.55 3.44 6.58
CA PHE A 74 3.60 4.89 6.75
C PHE A 74 2.66 5.29 7.89
N ARG A 75 3.23 5.63 9.06
CA ARG A 75 2.48 6.05 10.26
C ARG A 75 2.68 7.53 10.62
N ALA A 76 3.74 8.15 10.09
CA ALA A 76 4.05 9.53 10.39
C ALA A 76 3.03 10.47 9.73
N ARG A 77 2.84 11.65 10.34
CA ARG A 77 2.00 12.70 9.76
C ARG A 77 2.55 13.09 8.39
N PRO A 78 1.69 13.29 7.37
CA PRO A 78 2.13 13.81 6.08
C PRO A 78 2.80 15.18 6.25
N MET A 79 3.96 15.34 5.64
CA MET A 79 4.69 16.60 5.55
C MET A 79 4.26 17.32 4.26
N PRO A 80 4.09 18.66 4.30
CA PRO A 80 3.93 19.42 3.06
C PRO A 80 5.22 19.33 2.23
N VAL A 81 5.06 19.36 0.91
CA VAL A 81 6.16 19.57 -0.04
C VAL A 81 6.61 21.02 0.00
#